data_AF-A0A6Q2WZ80-F1
#
_entry.id   AF-A0A6Q2WZ80-F1
#
_cell.length_a   1.000
_cell.length_b   1.000
_cell.length_c   1.000
_cell.angle_alpha   90.00
_cell.angle_beta   90.00
_cell.angle_gamma   90.00
#
_symmetry.space_group_name_H-M   'P 1'
#
loop_
_entity.id
_entity.type
_entity.pdbx_description
1 polymer ?
#
loop_
_entity_poly.entity_id
_entity_poly.type
_entity_poly.pdbx_seq_one_letter_code
_entity_poly.pdbx_strand_id
1 'polypeptide(L)'
;MLFSATVSSVTMFLAILFRFHNVDLSAACGPTEYRIGCECCPMCSPGNRVNKHCTEYTSTSCVPCIGSTYLDEPNGLTACTPCTHCDPGFGLRVKHPCRPSSDTVCEPLEGFYCTDPTVDGCKSAQRHSRCKPGQYIRQNGTTSKDTVCVDCTGDTYSDGSFTSCQPHKM
;
A
#
# COMPACT_ATOMS: atom_id res chain seq x y z
N MET A 1 -3.32 69.03 23.56
CA MET A 1 -3.82 67.63 23.59
C MET A 1 -4.33 67.13 22.23
N LEU A 2 -4.48 67.97 21.19
CA LEU A 2 -4.87 67.52 19.83
C LEU A 2 -3.72 67.01 18.94
N PHE A 3 -2.46 67.37 19.24
CA PHE A 3 -1.29 66.98 18.43
C PHE A 3 -0.77 65.56 18.72
N SER A 4 -1.07 64.96 19.87
CA SER A 4 -0.61 63.59 20.20
C SER A 4 -1.56 62.51 19.67
N ALA A 5 -2.84 62.83 19.46
CA ALA A 5 -3.84 61.91 18.94
C ALA A 5 -3.65 61.60 17.44
N THR A 6 -3.24 62.59 16.65
CA THR A 6 -3.01 62.43 15.20
C THR A 6 -1.76 61.60 14.90
N VAL A 7 -0.67 61.78 15.67
CA VAL A 7 0.58 61.01 15.53
C VAL A 7 0.36 59.54 15.88
N SER A 8 -0.44 59.24 16.91
CA SER A 8 -0.75 57.85 17.32
C SER A 8 -1.63 57.11 16.32
N SER A 9 -2.51 57.81 15.58
CA SER A 9 -3.29 57.18 14.51
C SER A 9 -2.43 56.86 13.28
N VAL A 10 -1.54 57.77 12.86
CA VAL A 10 -0.70 57.58 11.65
C VAL A 10 0.30 56.44 11.82
N THR A 11 0.90 56.29 13.01
CA THR A 11 1.82 55.16 13.29
C THR A 11 1.10 53.81 13.35
N MET A 12 -0.15 53.78 13.83
CA MET A 12 -0.97 52.57 13.86
C MET A 12 -1.37 52.13 12.45
N PHE A 13 -1.72 53.06 11.56
CA PHE A 13 -2.02 52.76 10.15
C PHE A 13 -0.79 52.24 9.39
N LEU A 14 0.40 52.81 9.61
CA LEU A 14 1.64 52.32 9.00
C LEU A 14 2.05 50.93 9.50
N ALA A 15 1.84 50.64 10.79
CA ALA A 15 2.08 49.30 11.35
C ALA A 15 1.10 48.25 10.79
N ILE A 16 -0.17 48.63 10.57
CA ILE A 16 -1.18 47.76 9.93
C ILE A 16 -0.79 47.46 8.48
N LEU A 17 -0.33 48.45 7.70
CA LEU A 17 0.16 48.24 6.33
C LEU A 17 1.44 47.39 6.28
N PHE A 18 2.35 47.52 7.26
CA PHE A 18 3.53 46.66 7.39
C PHE A 18 3.19 45.20 7.77
N ARG A 19 2.05 44.97 8.44
CA ARG A 19 1.52 43.62 8.70
C ARG A 19 0.88 42.97 7.47
N PHE A 20 0.57 43.72 6.41
CA PHE A 20 -0.01 43.21 5.17
C PHE A 20 1.01 42.90 4.06
N HIS A 21 2.28 43.28 4.22
CA HIS A 21 3.34 42.98 3.24
C HIS A 21 4.04 41.61 3.41
N ASN A 22 3.56 40.77 4.33
CA ASN A 22 4.07 39.41 4.50
C ASN A 22 2.92 38.40 4.49
N VAL A 23 1.99 38.54 3.54
CA VAL A 23 1.19 37.40 3.09
C VAL A 23 2.11 36.62 2.17
N ASP A 24 2.84 35.66 2.74
CA ASP A 24 3.61 34.68 1.99
C ASP A 24 2.62 33.96 1.07
N LEU A 25 2.58 34.38 -0.20
CA LEU A 25 1.81 33.74 -1.26
C LEU A 25 2.51 32.44 -1.64
N SER A 26 2.65 31.53 -0.69
CA SER A 26 2.75 30.12 -1.01
C SER A 26 1.36 29.68 -1.44
N ALA A 27 0.93 30.11 -2.63
CA ALA A 27 -0.21 29.52 -3.31
C ALA A 27 0.05 28.01 -3.33
N ALA A 28 -0.80 27.25 -2.65
CA ALA A 28 -0.73 25.80 -2.70
C ALA A 28 -0.92 25.38 -4.17
N CYS A 29 -0.08 24.47 -4.65
CA CYS A 29 -0.22 23.96 -6.01
C CYS A 29 -1.57 23.28 -6.21
N GLY A 30 -2.03 23.22 -7.45
CA GLY A 30 -3.27 22.53 -7.79
C GLY A 30 -3.22 21.03 -7.44
N PRO A 31 -4.37 20.35 -7.42
CA PRO A 31 -4.46 18.93 -7.04
C PRO A 31 -3.68 17.98 -7.95
N THR A 32 -3.35 18.40 -9.18
CA THR A 32 -2.57 17.63 -10.16
C THR A 32 -1.16 18.19 -10.36
N GLU A 33 -0.69 18.99 -9.41
CA GLU A 33 0.60 19.68 -9.49
C GLU A 33 1.43 19.41 -8.23
N TYR A 34 2.74 19.28 -8.42
CA TYR A 34 3.70 19.17 -7.34
C TYR A 34 4.58 20.42 -7.29
N ARG A 35 5.09 20.75 -6.10
CA ARG A 35 5.91 21.94 -5.88
C ARG A 35 7.38 21.63 -6.10
N ILE A 36 8.06 22.48 -6.87
CA ILE A 36 9.53 22.51 -6.98
C ILE A 36 10.01 23.94 -6.76
N GLY A 37 10.71 24.18 -5.65
CA GLY A 37 11.04 25.56 -5.25
C GLY A 37 9.77 26.42 -5.08
N CYS A 38 9.63 27.46 -5.89
CA CYS A 38 8.46 28.35 -5.92
C CYS A 38 7.51 28.09 -7.11
N GLU A 39 7.79 27.09 -7.95
CA GLU A 39 6.97 26.73 -9.11
C GLU A 39 6.04 25.54 -8.80
N CYS A 40 4.87 25.55 -9.42
CA CYS A 40 3.94 24.42 -9.44
C CYS A 40 4.03 23.73 -10.80
N CYS A 41 4.40 22.46 -10.78
CA CYS A 41 4.62 21.65 -11.98
C CYS A 41 3.54 20.60 -12.13
N PRO A 42 3.06 20.31 -13.36
CA PRO A 42 2.13 19.22 -13.60
C PRO A 42 2.77 17.88 -13.23
N MET A 43 2.02 17.04 -12.54
CA MET A 43 2.44 15.68 -12.15
C MET A 43 2.54 14.73 -13.35
N CYS A 44 3.38 13.71 -13.20
CA CYS A 44 3.39 12.55 -14.08
C CYS A 44 2.21 11.62 -13.76
N SER A 45 1.62 11.02 -14.79
CA SER A 45 0.58 10.00 -14.62
C SER A 45 1.13 8.74 -13.95
N PRO A 46 0.27 7.90 -13.33
CA PRO A 46 0.65 6.59 -12.82
C PRO A 46 1.49 5.79 -13.82
N GLY A 47 2.48 5.09 -13.31
CA GLY A 47 3.47 4.36 -14.08
C GLY A 47 4.60 5.18 -14.69
N ASN A 48 4.64 6.48 -14.41
CA ASN A 48 5.72 7.35 -14.86
C ASN A 48 6.32 8.14 -13.69
N ARG A 49 7.62 8.36 -13.79
CA ARG A 49 8.40 9.23 -12.91
C ARG A 49 8.87 10.47 -13.65
N VAL A 50 9.24 11.50 -12.91
CA VAL A 50 9.86 12.71 -13.43
C VAL A 50 11.27 12.39 -13.93
N ASN A 51 11.50 12.65 -15.23
CA ASN A 51 12.83 12.66 -15.84
C ASN A 51 13.46 14.04 -15.77
N LYS A 52 12.66 15.09 -15.99
CA LYS A 52 13.07 16.48 -15.87
C LYS A 52 11.92 17.30 -15.28
N HIS A 53 12.21 18.07 -14.24
CA HIS A 53 11.24 18.99 -13.65
C HIS A 53 10.80 20.05 -14.67
N CYS A 54 9.62 20.63 -14.43
CA CYS A 54 9.19 21.78 -15.20
C CYS A 54 10.10 22.99 -14.95
N THR A 55 10.01 23.97 -15.82
CA THR A 55 10.54 25.32 -15.65
C THR A 55 9.43 26.29 -16.01
N GLU A 56 9.64 27.59 -15.78
CA GLU A 56 8.75 28.67 -16.27
C GLU A 56 8.27 28.47 -17.72
N TYR A 57 9.11 27.89 -18.60
CA TYR A 57 8.83 27.75 -20.03
C TYR A 57 8.60 26.31 -20.51
N THR A 58 8.77 25.30 -19.66
CA THR A 58 8.69 23.89 -20.08
C THR A 58 7.92 23.06 -19.08
N SER A 59 7.01 22.20 -19.56
CA SER A 59 6.30 21.24 -18.71
C SER A 59 7.22 20.14 -18.14
N THR A 60 6.73 19.41 -17.14
CA THR A 60 7.40 18.23 -16.57
C THR A 60 7.59 17.17 -17.66
N SER A 61 8.81 16.67 -17.79
CA SER A 61 9.09 15.51 -18.64
C SER A 61 8.99 14.23 -17.82
N CYS A 62 8.16 13.29 -18.29
CA CYS A 62 7.88 12.03 -17.61
C CYS A 62 8.41 10.85 -18.43
N VAL A 63 8.90 9.81 -17.74
CA VAL A 63 9.34 8.55 -18.34
C VAL A 63 8.76 7.37 -17.55
N PRO A 64 8.49 6.22 -18.20
CA PRO A 64 7.89 5.08 -17.52
C PRO A 64 8.81 4.50 -16.45
N CYS A 65 8.20 3.91 -15.42
CA CYS A 65 8.88 3.00 -14.52
C CYS A 65 9.33 1.75 -15.29
N ILE A 66 10.57 1.34 -15.06
CA ILE A 66 11.20 0.19 -15.75
C ILE A 66 11.64 -0.85 -14.74
N GLY A 67 11.77 -2.09 -15.20
CA GLY A 67 12.16 -3.22 -14.34
C GLY A 67 11.10 -3.50 -13.26
N SER A 68 11.56 -3.91 -12.08
CA SER A 68 10.70 -4.23 -10.92
C SER A 68 10.37 -2.99 -10.10
N THR A 69 9.83 -1.94 -10.75
CA THR A 69 9.39 -0.72 -10.06
C THR A 69 8.05 -0.20 -10.57
N TYR A 70 7.31 0.50 -9.72
CA TYR A 70 5.98 1.05 -10.02
C TYR A 70 5.71 2.39 -9.32
N LEU A 71 4.69 3.11 -9.80
CA LEU A 71 4.03 4.24 -9.15
C LEU A 71 2.54 4.19 -9.52
N ASP A 72 1.66 4.04 -8.54
CA ASP A 72 0.21 3.84 -8.73
C ASP A 72 -0.60 5.13 -8.79
N GLU A 73 -0.04 6.24 -8.34
CA GLU A 73 -0.71 7.54 -8.27
C GLU A 73 -0.01 8.62 -9.12
N PRO A 74 -0.74 9.69 -9.52
CA PRO A 74 -0.13 10.89 -10.08
C PRO A 74 0.92 11.47 -9.12
N ASN A 75 2.12 11.79 -9.63
CA ASN A 75 3.25 12.08 -8.76
C ASN A 75 4.25 13.10 -9.36
N GLY A 76 5.10 13.64 -8.50
CA GLY A 76 6.27 14.48 -8.85
C GLY A 76 7.61 13.80 -8.54
N LEU A 77 7.65 12.47 -8.43
CA LEU A 77 8.80 11.72 -7.94
C LEU A 77 9.81 11.46 -9.07
N THR A 78 11.10 11.54 -8.77
CA THR A 78 12.17 11.22 -9.74
C THR A 78 12.58 9.74 -9.74
N ALA A 79 12.03 8.95 -8.82
CA ALA A 79 12.29 7.53 -8.67
C ALA A 79 10.97 6.76 -8.48
N CYS A 80 10.93 5.54 -9.01
CA CYS A 80 9.80 4.63 -8.84
C CYS A 80 10.00 3.76 -7.60
N THR A 81 8.90 3.24 -7.04
CA THR A 81 8.91 2.36 -5.88
C THR A 81 9.23 0.93 -6.30
N PRO A 82 10.12 0.19 -5.60
CA PRO A 82 10.34 -1.23 -5.87
C PRO A 82 9.06 -2.04 -5.69
N CYS A 83 8.79 -2.97 -6.58
CA CYS A 83 7.63 -3.85 -6.42
C CYS A 83 7.83 -4.82 -5.26
N THR A 84 6.73 -5.21 -4.61
CA THR A 84 6.68 -6.28 -3.63
C THR A 84 7.15 -7.61 -4.26
N HIS A 85 7.97 -8.35 -3.51
CA HIS A 85 8.43 -9.68 -3.88
C HIS A 85 7.64 -10.74 -3.11
N CYS A 86 6.95 -11.62 -3.82
CA CYS A 86 6.21 -12.73 -3.22
C CYS A 86 7.16 -13.90 -2.96
N ASP A 87 7.77 -13.92 -1.77
CA ASP A 87 8.75 -14.95 -1.39
C ASP A 87 8.06 -16.30 -1.07
N PRO A 88 8.41 -17.39 -1.77
CA PRO A 88 7.94 -18.74 -1.43
C PRO A 88 8.32 -19.18 0.00
N GLY A 89 9.38 -18.62 0.58
CA GLY A 89 9.78 -18.83 1.97
C GLY A 89 8.75 -18.34 3.00
N PHE A 90 7.94 -17.34 2.64
CA PHE A 90 6.79 -16.90 3.42
C PHE A 90 5.48 -17.56 2.97
N GLY A 91 5.55 -18.63 2.17
CA GLY A 91 4.37 -19.35 1.70
C GLY A 91 3.59 -18.62 0.62
N LEU A 92 4.21 -17.71 -0.14
CA LEU A 92 3.53 -16.83 -1.10
C LEU A 92 3.88 -17.14 -2.56
N ARG A 93 2.99 -16.73 -3.45
CA ARG A 93 3.19 -16.64 -4.90
C ARG A 93 2.57 -15.38 -5.47
N VAL A 94 2.95 -15.04 -6.69
CA VAL A 94 2.38 -13.90 -7.42
C VAL A 94 0.95 -14.20 -7.84
N LYS A 95 0.00 -13.38 -7.39
CA LYS A 95 -1.40 -13.36 -7.88
C LYS A 95 -1.54 -12.40 -9.06
N HIS A 96 -1.02 -11.18 -8.89
CA HIS A 96 -0.95 -10.18 -9.96
C HIS A 96 0.48 -9.69 -10.09
N PRO A 97 1.06 -9.71 -11.30
CA PRO A 97 2.43 -9.29 -11.52
C PRO A 97 2.55 -7.77 -11.41
N CYS A 98 3.75 -7.30 -11.05
CA CYS A 98 4.04 -5.87 -11.08
C CYS A 98 3.86 -5.28 -12.48
N ARG A 99 3.33 -4.06 -12.53
CA ARG A 99 3.22 -3.23 -13.73
C ARG A 99 3.77 -1.84 -13.40
N PRO A 100 4.12 -1.01 -14.40
CA PRO A 100 4.58 0.34 -14.10
C PRO A 100 3.61 1.11 -13.19
N SER A 101 2.30 0.92 -13.37
CA SER A 101 1.26 1.63 -12.62
C SER A 101 0.65 0.86 -11.45
N SER A 102 1.20 -0.30 -11.04
CA SER A 102 0.63 -1.08 -9.93
C SER A 102 1.64 -2.06 -9.34
N ASP A 103 1.63 -2.22 -8.02
CA ASP A 103 2.48 -3.18 -7.33
C ASP A 103 2.15 -4.64 -7.69
N THR A 104 3.06 -5.56 -7.35
CA THR A 104 2.79 -6.98 -7.26
C THR A 104 1.78 -7.27 -6.16
N VAL A 105 0.77 -8.09 -6.44
CA VAL A 105 -0.13 -8.64 -5.42
C VAL A 105 0.24 -10.09 -5.16
N CYS A 106 0.45 -10.43 -3.88
CA CYS A 106 0.80 -11.78 -3.45
C CYS A 106 -0.42 -12.55 -2.94
N GLU A 107 -0.41 -13.87 -3.11
CA GLU A 107 -1.36 -14.79 -2.50
C GLU A 107 -0.67 -16.02 -1.90
N PRO A 108 -1.31 -16.76 -0.99
CA PRO A 108 -0.76 -18.01 -0.47
C PRO A 108 -0.49 -19.05 -1.56
N LEU A 109 0.59 -19.81 -1.38
CA LEU A 109 0.86 -21.04 -2.12
C LEU A 109 -0.24 -22.08 -1.90
N GLU A 110 -0.30 -23.06 -2.79
CA GLU A 110 -1.19 -24.21 -2.59
C GLU A 110 -0.81 -24.98 -1.32
N GLY A 111 -1.82 -25.30 -0.51
CA GLY A 111 -1.62 -25.89 0.81
C GLY A 111 -1.18 -24.91 1.89
N PHE A 112 -1.33 -23.59 1.65
CA PHE A 112 -1.10 -22.54 2.64
C PHE A 112 -2.35 -21.67 2.81
N TYR A 113 -2.47 -21.03 3.98
CA TYR A 113 -3.48 -20.02 4.28
C TYR A 113 -2.82 -18.72 4.72
N CYS A 114 -3.47 -17.60 4.41
CA CYS A 114 -2.96 -16.28 4.75
C CYS A 114 -3.06 -16.01 6.27
N THR A 115 -1.99 -15.47 6.83
CA THR A 115 -1.92 -15.04 8.24
C THR A 115 -1.79 -13.54 8.40
N ASP A 116 -1.36 -12.83 7.35
CA ASP A 116 -1.28 -11.37 7.31
C ASP A 116 -1.95 -10.84 6.02
N PRO A 117 -3.29 -10.66 6.04
CA PRO A 117 -4.06 -10.26 4.86
C PRO A 117 -3.89 -8.77 4.52
N THR A 118 -3.84 -8.46 3.23
CA THR A 118 -3.94 -7.08 2.70
C THR A 118 -5.31 -6.87 2.03
N VAL A 119 -5.53 -5.67 1.48
CA VAL A 119 -6.79 -5.34 0.78
C VAL A 119 -7.11 -6.34 -0.35
N ASP A 120 -6.09 -6.82 -1.05
CA ASP A 120 -6.22 -7.63 -2.27
C ASP A 120 -5.34 -8.89 -2.30
N GLY A 121 -4.51 -9.10 -1.26
CA GLY A 121 -3.49 -10.13 -1.22
C GLY A 121 -3.08 -10.56 0.20
N CYS A 122 -1.84 -11.03 0.34
CA CYS A 122 -1.30 -11.59 1.57
C CYS A 122 0.19 -11.30 1.72
N LYS A 123 0.63 -10.86 2.91
CA LYS A 123 2.04 -10.58 3.25
C LYS A 123 2.77 -11.75 3.87
N SER A 124 2.05 -12.71 4.45
CA SER A 124 2.64 -13.92 5.02
C SER A 124 1.61 -15.04 5.13
N ALA A 125 2.00 -16.25 4.75
CA ALA A 125 1.15 -17.43 4.77
C ALA A 125 1.80 -18.58 5.53
N GLN A 126 0.95 -19.42 6.12
CA GLN A 126 1.36 -20.63 6.83
C GLN A 126 0.82 -21.86 6.13
N ARG A 127 1.59 -22.96 6.18
CA ARG A 127 1.15 -24.24 5.64
C ARG A 127 -0.07 -24.73 6.40
N HIS A 128 -1.02 -25.33 5.69
CA HIS A 128 -2.17 -25.98 6.30
C HIS A 128 -1.73 -27.09 7.26
N SER A 129 -2.39 -27.16 8.40
CA SER A 129 -2.26 -28.22 9.39
C SER A 129 -2.59 -29.57 8.76
N ARG A 130 -1.80 -30.58 9.12
CA ARG A 130 -2.07 -31.97 8.80
C ARG A 130 -2.73 -32.62 10.00
N CYS A 131 -3.87 -33.25 9.81
CA CYS A 131 -4.52 -34.01 10.87
C CYS A 131 -3.68 -35.25 11.19
N LYS A 132 -3.61 -35.59 12.48
CA LYS A 132 -2.83 -36.73 12.96
C LYS A 132 -3.67 -38.00 12.90
N PRO A 133 -3.05 -39.20 12.95
CA PRO A 133 -3.79 -40.42 13.23
C PRO A 133 -4.65 -40.27 14.50
N GLY A 134 -5.88 -40.75 14.45
CA GLY A 134 -6.91 -40.51 15.46
C GLY A 134 -7.70 -39.22 15.27
N GLN A 135 -7.41 -38.40 14.26
CA GLN A 135 -8.17 -37.23 13.87
C GLN A 135 -8.70 -37.35 12.45
N TYR A 136 -9.86 -36.77 12.18
CA TYR A 136 -10.39 -36.62 10.83
C TYR A 136 -10.45 -35.14 10.41
N ILE A 137 -10.45 -34.91 9.11
CA ILE A 137 -10.55 -33.59 8.49
C ILE A 137 -12.03 -33.17 8.50
N ARG A 138 -12.41 -32.26 9.41
CA ARG A 138 -13.76 -31.69 9.43
C ARG A 138 -13.94 -30.64 8.32
N GLN A 139 -12.92 -29.82 8.08
CA GLN A 139 -12.91 -28.83 7.00
C GLN A 139 -11.52 -28.75 6.40
N ASN A 140 -11.44 -28.79 5.06
CA ASN A 140 -10.20 -28.53 4.35
C ASN A 140 -9.78 -27.07 4.49
N GLY A 141 -8.48 -26.82 4.56
CA GLY A 141 -7.93 -25.48 4.52
C GLY A 141 -8.27 -24.75 3.22
N THR A 142 -8.39 -23.43 3.31
CA THR A 142 -8.56 -22.52 2.18
C THR A 142 -7.41 -21.52 2.14
N THR A 143 -7.39 -20.61 1.17
CA THR A 143 -6.40 -19.52 1.13
C THR A 143 -6.50 -18.58 2.34
N SER A 144 -7.58 -18.62 3.12
CA SER A 144 -7.79 -17.74 4.28
C SER A 144 -7.95 -18.46 5.61
N LYS A 145 -8.10 -19.79 5.60
CA LYS A 145 -8.35 -20.59 6.81
C LYS A 145 -7.53 -21.85 6.79
N ASP A 146 -7.08 -22.26 7.98
CA ASP A 146 -6.39 -23.52 8.16
C ASP A 146 -7.35 -24.72 8.05
N THR A 147 -6.79 -25.90 7.83
CA THR A 147 -7.48 -27.19 7.97
C THR A 147 -7.94 -27.38 9.40
N VAL A 148 -9.19 -27.82 9.55
CA VAL A 148 -9.80 -28.08 10.86
C VAL A 148 -9.85 -29.58 11.12
N CYS A 149 -9.05 -30.04 12.07
CA CYS A 149 -8.99 -31.42 12.51
C CYS A 149 -9.85 -31.64 13.75
N VAL A 150 -10.49 -32.81 13.86
CA VAL A 150 -11.30 -33.20 15.02
C VAL A 150 -10.94 -34.64 15.42
N ASP A 151 -10.86 -34.89 16.73
CA ASP A 151 -10.54 -36.21 17.27
C ASP A 151 -11.67 -37.22 17.01
N CYS A 152 -11.28 -38.46 16.72
CA CYS A 152 -12.18 -39.60 16.69
C CYS A 152 -12.65 -39.95 18.11
N THR A 153 -13.88 -40.42 18.22
CA THR A 153 -14.48 -40.83 19.50
C THR A 153 -15.00 -42.27 19.41
N GLY A 154 -15.08 -42.94 20.56
CA GLY A 154 -15.43 -44.36 20.63
C GLY A 154 -14.42 -45.25 19.88
N ASP A 155 -14.89 -46.40 19.39
CA ASP A 155 -14.08 -47.38 18.66
C ASP A 155 -13.99 -47.06 17.16
N THR A 156 -13.63 -45.82 16.84
CA THR A 156 -13.43 -45.35 15.46
C THR A 156 -12.02 -44.82 15.25
N TYR A 157 -11.54 -44.87 14.01
CA TYR A 157 -10.20 -44.43 13.64
C TYR A 157 -10.18 -43.60 12.37
N SER A 158 -9.10 -42.85 12.22
CA SER A 158 -8.68 -42.21 10.98
C SER A 158 -7.15 -42.17 10.95
N ASP A 159 -6.56 -42.24 9.78
CA ASP A 159 -5.12 -42.05 9.58
C ASP A 159 -4.72 -40.56 9.49
N GLY A 160 -5.67 -39.64 9.66
CA GLY A 160 -5.47 -38.20 9.49
C GLY A 160 -5.82 -37.68 8.09
N SER A 161 -6.15 -38.56 7.14
CA SER A 161 -6.51 -38.18 5.77
C SER A 161 -8.02 -38.24 5.50
N PHE A 162 -8.80 -38.85 6.38
CA PHE A 162 -10.23 -39.08 6.15
C PHE A 162 -11.06 -37.86 6.51
N THR A 163 -12.22 -37.71 5.88
CA THR A 163 -13.22 -36.65 6.18
C THR A 163 -14.19 -37.04 7.29
N SER A 164 -14.10 -38.28 7.79
CA SER A 164 -14.82 -38.80 8.96
C SER A 164 -14.07 -40.00 9.55
N CYS A 165 -14.33 -40.32 10.81
CA CYS A 165 -13.79 -41.53 11.44
C CYS A 165 -14.53 -42.77 10.94
N GLN A 166 -13.78 -43.86 10.72
CA GLN A 166 -14.30 -45.14 10.27
C GLN A 166 -14.30 -46.14 11.43
N PRO A 167 -15.23 -47.10 11.48
CA PRO A 167 -15.19 -48.16 12.47
C PRO A 167 -13.99 -49.09 12.21
N HIS A 168 -13.38 -49.61 13.27
CA HIS A 168 -12.37 -50.66 13.12
C HIS A 168 -12.98 -51.89 12.44
N LYS A 169 -12.29 -52.44 11.43
CA LYS A 169 -12.67 -53.74 10.88
C LYS A 169 -12.30 -54.81 11.90
N MET A 170 -13.31 -55.55 12.34
CA MET A 170 -13.15 -56.78 13.12
C MET A 170 -12.61 -57.92 12.26
#